data_AF-A0AAD7BX31-F1
#
_entry.id   AF-A0AAD7BX31-F1
#
_cell.length_a   1.000
_cell.length_b   1.000
_cell.length_c   1.000
_cell.angle_alpha   90.00
_cell.angle_beta   90.00
_cell.angle_gamma   90.00
#
_symmetry.space_group_name_H-M   'P 1'
#
loop_
_entity.id
_entity.type
_entity.pdbx_description
1 polymer ?
#
loop_
_entity_poly.entity_id
_entity_poly.type
_entity_poly.pdbx_seq_one_letter_code
_entity_poly.pdbx_strand_id
1 'polypeptide(L)'
;MARQKSTNASPSKRRKPTTASSSRIRGQLKMLPEMPLDILLEIFSQLEPPDVLRAPAISIWRSAFLNDPDLPAIPQGLTEPQYANLAFSQHCHFCYAAGEHHILWAFHVRSCESCLAGRFDDPHKVMKNMGEIQPDKALPLLNRALVRGYRWVYSYEEAKEINDKVGELNKGDAAIGGKLVEDITSHALQAQMSGTLREARRARMRQEARDRRKNAVCRRLSDLGYAEEHSLIDSEEVLTDQAWNKMEAVLVELMLKARERVKKRKRKALLKERRSLLISVLDKFVRQRPLDEVNPQAIDLCVLPRFSAILQDPSSKAYSTEDDFEHLVDEFPTLCEDWRKSKTSQLVALVPGRRDDDNPDVFLRRATTFFRCGECSQPIAYPRILAHSCLFSLQHGHRNREDDTALLCEELKAEPWNSGGRRVAWYPEAVASAKTVVRACGLNTDMTTARDMDDVGAWLECVRCAHKERGRTVFRWRKAILHDLYHVLSGSESKWRMLGDEDVEAAETLQDKTYATSCPMRG
;
A
#
# COMPACT_ATOMS: atom_id res chain seq x y z
N MET A 1 59.66 -7.32 -18.79
CA MET A 1 60.42 -8.29 -17.97
C MET A 1 60.98 -7.58 -16.75
N ALA A 2 60.61 -8.06 -15.56
CA ALA A 2 61.40 -8.14 -14.33
C ALA A 2 62.38 -7.00 -13.97
N ARG A 3 62.16 -6.34 -12.81
CA ARG A 3 62.65 -6.79 -11.50
C ARG A 3 62.27 -5.80 -10.39
N GLN A 4 61.64 -6.35 -9.35
CA GLN A 4 61.51 -5.78 -8.01
C GLN A 4 62.74 -6.10 -7.14
N LYS A 5 62.75 -5.43 -5.98
CA LYS A 5 63.48 -5.62 -4.70
C LYS A 5 64.66 -4.65 -4.53
N SER A 6 64.89 -4.00 -3.38
CA SER A 6 64.28 -4.03 -2.04
C SER A 6 65.05 -3.02 -1.14
N THR A 7 64.49 -2.72 0.04
CA THR A 7 65.07 -2.05 1.24
C THR A 7 64.93 -0.52 1.25
N ASN A 8 64.58 0.19 2.33
CA ASN A 8 64.28 -0.09 3.73
C ASN A 8 63.55 1.16 4.31
N ALA A 9 62.50 1.01 5.13
CA ALA A 9 61.99 2.12 5.96
C ALA A 9 61.37 1.62 7.27
N SER A 10 61.83 2.24 8.36
CA SER A 10 61.58 2.02 9.79
C SER A 10 60.19 2.51 10.26
N PRO A 11 59.78 2.24 11.53
CA PRO A 11 58.41 1.89 11.87
C PRO A 11 57.51 3.09 12.23
N SER A 12 56.29 3.08 11.68
CA SER A 12 55.21 4.00 12.03
C SER A 12 54.39 3.47 13.22
N LYS A 13 54.25 4.32 14.24
CA LYS A 13 53.46 4.11 15.47
C LYS A 13 52.01 3.73 15.15
N ARG A 14 51.61 2.51 15.54
CA ARG A 14 50.21 2.04 15.51
C ARG A 14 49.37 2.78 16.55
N ARG A 15 48.32 3.47 16.09
CA ARG A 15 47.19 3.93 16.91
C ARG A 15 46.41 2.72 17.43
N LYS A 16 46.12 2.71 18.74
CA LYS A 16 45.32 1.68 19.42
C LYS A 16 43.86 1.76 18.96
N PRO A 17 43.15 0.63 18.78
CA PRO A 17 41.71 0.63 18.57
C PRO A 17 40.99 0.90 19.90
N THR A 18 40.16 1.92 19.92
CA THR A 18 39.26 2.25 21.03
C THR A 18 38.13 1.22 21.08
N THR A 19 38.19 0.32 22.05
CA THR A 19 37.09 -0.58 22.39
C THR A 19 35.98 0.23 23.07
N ALA A 20 34.78 0.17 22.51
CA ALA A 20 33.57 0.70 23.14
C ALA A 20 33.32 -0.06 24.45
N SER A 21 33.56 0.62 25.57
CA SER A 21 33.24 0.15 26.91
C SER A 21 31.72 0.10 27.07
N SER A 22 31.17 -1.11 27.14
CA SER A 22 29.83 -1.39 27.66
C SER A 22 29.63 -0.66 29.00
N SER A 23 28.75 0.34 29.00
CA SER A 23 28.37 1.08 30.19
C SER A 23 27.48 0.21 31.09
N ARG A 24 28.12 -0.56 31.98
CA ARG A 24 27.42 -1.15 33.13
C ARG A 24 26.79 -0.02 33.96
N ILE A 25 25.48 -0.13 34.17
CA ILE A 25 24.65 0.66 35.07
C ILE A 25 25.38 0.82 36.42
N ARG A 26 25.91 2.01 36.68
CA ARG A 26 26.47 2.43 37.97
C ARG A 26 25.58 3.54 38.49
N GLY A 27 24.71 3.24 39.47
CA GLY A 27 23.88 4.30 40.06
C GLY A 27 23.07 3.95 41.30
N GLN A 28 22.44 2.78 41.40
CA GLN A 28 21.37 2.59 42.41
C GLN A 28 21.67 1.59 43.55
N LEU A 29 22.82 0.92 43.57
CA LEU A 29 23.13 -0.14 44.56
C LEU A 29 24.32 0.18 45.47
N LYS A 30 24.60 1.46 45.74
CA LYS A 30 25.76 1.87 46.56
C LYS A 30 25.69 1.40 48.02
N MET A 31 24.47 1.21 48.54
CA MET A 31 24.20 0.83 49.93
C MET A 31 24.15 -0.68 50.18
N LEU A 32 24.12 -1.51 49.13
CA LEU A 32 23.97 -2.96 49.26
C LEU A 32 25.08 -3.60 50.13
N PRO A 33 26.37 -3.25 49.97
CA PRO A 33 27.44 -3.87 50.77
C PRO A 33 27.42 -3.50 52.25
N GLU A 34 26.67 -2.47 52.65
CA GLU A 34 26.61 -1.93 54.02
C GLU A 34 25.42 -2.50 54.82
N MET A 35 24.58 -3.31 54.19
CA MET A 35 23.41 -3.94 54.83
C MET A 35 23.79 -5.21 55.61
N PRO A 36 23.08 -5.53 56.72
CA PRO A 36 23.23 -6.80 57.41
C PRO A 36 23.04 -7.98 56.46
N LEU A 37 23.91 -9.00 56.57
CA LEU A 37 23.93 -10.15 55.68
C LEU A 37 22.54 -10.81 55.57
N ASP A 38 21.81 -10.92 56.67
CA ASP A 38 20.48 -11.55 56.69
C ASP A 38 19.44 -10.83 55.82
N ILE A 39 19.51 -9.50 55.72
CA ILE A 39 18.60 -8.72 54.85
C ILE A 39 19.04 -8.84 53.38
N LEU A 40 20.35 -8.91 53.12
CA LEU A 40 20.84 -9.19 51.77
C LEU A 40 20.46 -10.59 51.30
N LEU A 41 20.51 -11.58 52.20
CA LEU A 41 20.06 -12.94 51.93
C LEU A 41 18.55 -12.99 51.64
N GLU A 42 17.73 -12.20 52.35
CA GLU A 42 16.29 -12.09 52.08
C GLU A 42 15.99 -11.37 50.77
N ILE A 43 16.74 -10.33 50.40
CA ILE A 43 16.56 -9.67 49.09
C ILE A 43 16.99 -10.61 47.96
N PHE A 44 18.11 -11.32 48.12
CA PHE A 44 18.61 -12.24 47.12
C PHE A 44 17.75 -13.50 46.99
N SER A 45 17.03 -13.92 48.03
CA SER A 45 16.11 -15.06 47.99
C SER A 45 14.87 -14.78 47.13
N GLN A 46 14.54 -13.51 46.90
CA GLN A 46 13.42 -13.05 46.05
C GLN A 46 13.83 -12.80 44.59
N LEU A 47 15.11 -12.96 44.24
CA LEU A 47 15.61 -12.74 42.88
C LEU A 47 15.37 -13.96 41.98
N GLU A 48 15.28 -13.72 40.67
CA GLU A 48 15.17 -14.80 39.70
C GLU A 48 16.48 -15.62 39.61
N PRO A 49 16.41 -16.94 39.34
CA PRO A 49 17.59 -17.82 39.31
C PRO A 49 18.82 -17.37 38.49
N PRO A 50 18.69 -16.67 37.32
CA PRO A 50 19.84 -16.16 36.59
C PRO A 50 20.61 -15.05 37.32
N ASP A 51 19.92 -14.27 38.16
CA ASP A 51 20.49 -13.12 38.87
C ASP A 51 21.23 -13.53 40.14
N VAL A 52 20.97 -14.75 40.62
CA VAL A 52 21.60 -15.38 41.79
C VAL A 52 22.88 -16.15 41.39
N LEU A 53 23.25 -16.16 40.09
CA LEU A 53 24.37 -16.96 39.55
C LEU A 53 25.73 -16.78 40.24
N ARG A 54 25.90 -15.71 41.03
CA ARG A 54 27.13 -15.32 41.71
C ARG A 54 26.99 -15.26 43.24
N ALA A 55 25.88 -15.77 43.78
CA ALA A 55 25.58 -15.68 45.20
C ALA A 55 26.33 -16.75 46.02
N PRO A 56 26.92 -16.40 47.18
CA PRO A 56 27.80 -17.30 47.92
C PRO A 56 27.09 -18.35 48.78
N ALA A 57 25.76 -18.24 48.98
CA ALA A 57 25.03 -19.10 49.92
C ALA A 57 24.00 -20.01 49.24
N ILE A 58 24.11 -21.33 49.49
CA ILE A 58 23.26 -22.40 48.94
C ILE A 58 21.76 -22.18 49.24
N SER A 59 21.43 -21.60 50.39
CA SER A 59 20.05 -21.27 50.78
C SER A 59 19.37 -20.31 49.79
N ILE A 60 20.12 -19.35 49.23
CA ILE A 60 19.60 -18.39 48.25
C ILE A 60 19.22 -19.09 46.95
N TRP A 61 20.06 -20.03 46.50
CA TRP A 61 19.81 -20.82 45.30
C TRP A 61 18.54 -21.67 45.44
N ARG A 62 18.36 -22.31 46.60
CA ARG A 62 17.17 -23.11 46.88
C ARG A 62 15.90 -22.27 46.87
N SER A 63 15.91 -21.11 47.53
CA SER A 63 14.78 -20.19 47.52
C SER A 63 14.49 -19.63 46.12
N ALA A 64 15.52 -19.23 45.38
CA ALA A 64 15.36 -18.72 44.01
C ALA A 64 14.80 -19.78 43.06
N PHE A 65 15.22 -21.04 43.20
CA PHE A 65 14.67 -22.16 42.42
C PHE A 65 13.21 -22.46 42.78
N LEU A 66 12.82 -22.36 44.06
CA LEU A 66 11.43 -22.54 44.49
C LEU A 66 10.49 -21.44 43.99
N ASN A 67 11.02 -20.24 43.73
CA ASN A 67 10.25 -19.12 43.19
C ASN A 67 9.97 -19.23 41.69
N ASP A 68 10.64 -20.15 40.97
CA ASP A 68 10.39 -20.41 39.55
C ASP A 68 9.56 -21.70 39.40
N PRO A 69 8.21 -21.60 39.26
CA PRO A 69 7.33 -22.78 39.19
C PRO A 69 7.55 -23.61 37.92
N ASP A 70 8.23 -23.03 36.92
CA ASP A 70 8.52 -23.68 35.65
C ASP A 70 9.97 -24.22 35.62
N LEU A 71 10.67 -24.33 36.76
CA LEU A 71 12.02 -24.90 36.84
C LEU A 71 11.94 -26.36 37.31
N PRO A 72 12.56 -27.33 36.61
CA PRO A 72 12.49 -28.72 37.03
C PRO A 72 13.26 -28.93 38.33
N ALA A 73 12.92 -30.00 39.05
CA ALA A 73 13.68 -30.40 40.23
C ALA A 73 15.14 -30.68 39.85
N ILE A 74 16.07 -30.48 40.80
CA ILE A 74 17.49 -30.74 40.56
C ILE A 74 17.70 -32.24 40.31
N PRO A 75 18.31 -32.66 39.18
CA PRO A 75 18.64 -34.05 38.91
C PRO A 75 19.53 -34.66 40.01
N GLN A 76 19.40 -35.96 40.24
CA GLN A 76 20.32 -36.68 41.11
C GLN A 76 21.76 -36.54 40.60
N GLY A 77 22.69 -36.18 41.49
CA GLY A 77 24.11 -36.01 41.17
C GLY A 77 24.52 -34.59 40.78
N LEU A 78 23.60 -33.63 40.66
CA LEU A 78 23.93 -32.20 40.52
C LEU A 78 23.78 -31.46 41.84
N THR A 79 24.77 -30.62 42.15
CA THR A 79 24.66 -29.59 43.19
C THR A 79 23.90 -28.37 42.65
N GLU A 80 23.35 -27.54 43.54
CA GLU A 80 22.64 -26.31 43.18
C GLU A 80 23.46 -25.38 42.26
N PRO A 81 24.77 -25.14 42.49
CA PRO A 81 25.58 -24.33 41.58
C PRO A 81 25.82 -24.97 40.21
N GLN A 82 25.98 -26.29 40.14
CA GLN A 82 26.15 -27.00 38.88
C GLN A 82 24.85 -26.95 38.05
N TYR A 83 23.72 -27.15 38.71
CA TYR A 83 22.40 -27.04 38.11
C TYR A 83 22.12 -25.62 37.61
N ALA A 84 22.48 -24.60 38.37
CA ALA A 84 22.41 -23.21 37.95
C ALA A 84 23.27 -22.90 36.72
N ASN A 85 24.52 -23.37 36.71
CA ASN A 85 25.40 -23.22 35.56
C ASN A 85 24.79 -23.91 34.32
N LEU A 86 24.22 -25.11 34.48
CA LEU A 86 23.51 -25.81 33.42
C LEU A 86 22.25 -25.06 32.95
N ALA A 87 21.44 -24.51 33.85
CA ALA A 87 20.14 -23.93 33.54
C ALA A 87 20.20 -22.46 33.05
N PHE A 88 21.22 -21.69 33.44
CA PHE A 88 21.24 -20.23 33.19
C PHE A 88 22.55 -19.67 32.62
N SER A 89 23.64 -20.44 32.55
CA SER A 89 24.90 -19.92 31.99
C SER A 89 24.78 -19.60 30.50
N GLN A 90 25.54 -18.59 30.06
CA GLN A 90 25.63 -18.19 28.66
C GLN A 90 26.85 -18.78 27.94
N HIS A 91 27.53 -19.76 28.54
CA HIS A 91 28.79 -20.30 28.02
C HIS A 91 28.68 -21.79 27.68
N CYS A 92 29.44 -22.21 26.66
CA CYS A 92 29.60 -23.61 26.30
C CYS A 92 30.43 -24.33 27.36
N HIS A 93 30.02 -25.53 27.79
CA HIS A 93 30.80 -26.31 28.77
C HIS A 93 32.08 -26.92 28.17
N PHE A 94 32.19 -27.00 26.85
CA PHE A 94 33.35 -27.58 26.18
C PHE A 94 34.39 -26.53 25.76
N CYS A 95 33.95 -25.46 25.10
CA CYS A 95 34.85 -24.43 24.55
C CYS A 95 34.78 -23.08 25.26
N TYR A 96 33.90 -22.94 26.27
CA TYR A 96 33.70 -21.71 27.04
C TYR A 96 33.27 -20.47 26.24
N ALA A 97 32.96 -20.62 24.96
CA ALA A 97 32.43 -19.53 24.13
C ALA A 97 31.05 -19.08 24.61
N ALA A 98 30.85 -17.77 24.68
CA ALA A 98 29.56 -17.15 24.96
C ALA A 98 28.66 -17.12 23.71
N GLY A 99 27.34 -17.13 23.88
CA GLY A 99 26.39 -17.18 22.76
C GLY A 99 25.11 -17.97 23.06
N GLU A 100 24.51 -18.51 22.00
CA GLU A 100 23.34 -19.39 22.06
C GLU A 100 23.79 -20.86 22.03
N HIS A 101 23.22 -21.68 22.93
CA HIS A 101 23.67 -23.06 23.16
C HIS A 101 22.48 -23.99 23.31
N HIS A 102 22.71 -25.26 22.94
CA HIS A 102 21.84 -26.36 23.30
C HIS A 102 22.08 -26.75 24.75
N ILE A 103 21.01 -26.91 25.51
CA ILE A 103 21.06 -27.47 26.86
C ILE A 103 20.72 -28.96 26.74
N LEU A 104 21.72 -29.82 26.90
CA LEU A 104 21.56 -31.26 26.82
C LEU A 104 21.34 -31.79 28.24
N TRP A 105 20.10 -31.73 28.72
CA TRP A 105 19.74 -32.06 30.10
C TRP A 105 20.16 -33.48 30.51
N ALA A 106 19.97 -34.48 29.65
CA ALA A 106 20.36 -35.87 29.92
C ALA A 106 21.87 -36.06 30.13
N PHE A 107 22.69 -35.14 29.62
CA PHE A 107 24.15 -35.17 29.73
C PHE A 107 24.69 -34.10 30.70
N HIS A 108 23.81 -33.29 31.30
CA HIS A 108 24.16 -32.15 32.16
C HIS A 108 25.15 -31.15 31.52
N VAL A 109 25.07 -30.92 30.20
CA VAL A 109 25.99 -30.01 29.49
C VAL A 109 25.30 -28.96 28.61
N ARG A 110 25.96 -27.80 28.48
CA ARG A 110 25.68 -26.80 27.44
C ARG A 110 26.65 -26.95 26.29
N SER A 111 26.14 -27.02 25.07
CA SER A 111 26.97 -27.14 23.87
C SER A 111 26.59 -26.11 22.82
N CYS A 112 27.59 -25.42 22.26
CA CYS A 112 27.39 -24.66 21.03
C CYS A 112 27.30 -25.63 19.83
N GLU A 113 26.76 -25.17 18.71
CA GLU A 113 26.55 -26.01 17.52
C GLU A 113 27.83 -26.75 17.07
N SER A 114 28.97 -26.06 17.07
CA SER A 114 30.26 -26.65 16.67
C SER A 114 30.74 -27.78 17.60
N CYS A 115 30.56 -27.61 18.91
CA CYS A 115 30.93 -28.63 19.90
C CYS A 115 29.93 -29.79 19.92
N LEU A 116 28.66 -29.52 19.62
CA LEU A 116 27.63 -30.55 19.47
C LEU A 116 28.00 -31.49 18.33
N ALA A 117 28.28 -30.96 17.14
CA ALA A 117 28.61 -31.74 15.94
C ALA A 117 29.87 -32.62 16.09
N GLY A 118 30.81 -32.23 16.96
CA GLY A 118 32.04 -33.00 17.20
C GLY A 118 31.94 -34.08 18.27
N ARG A 119 30.88 -34.08 19.09
CA ARG A 119 30.78 -34.92 20.32
C ARG A 119 29.52 -35.76 20.40
N PHE A 120 28.48 -35.35 19.68
CA PHE A 120 27.17 -36.00 19.69
C PHE A 120 26.68 -36.22 18.26
N ASP A 121 26.03 -37.35 18.00
CA ASP A 121 25.44 -37.62 16.69
C ASP A 121 24.20 -38.53 16.80
N ASP A 122 23.58 -38.85 15.66
CA ASP A 122 22.46 -39.79 15.61
C ASP A 122 22.90 -41.23 15.97
N PRO A 123 21.96 -42.08 16.42
CA PRO A 123 22.30 -43.43 16.89
C PRO A 123 23.03 -44.26 15.84
N HIS A 124 22.69 -44.13 14.55
CA HIS A 124 23.35 -44.92 13.50
C HIS A 124 24.83 -44.58 13.36
N LYS A 125 25.20 -43.30 13.40
CA LYS A 125 26.60 -42.89 13.32
C LYS A 125 27.37 -43.15 14.60
N VAL A 126 26.74 -43.01 15.76
CA VAL A 126 27.34 -43.40 17.04
C VAL A 126 27.65 -44.89 17.05
N MET A 127 26.70 -45.71 16.63
CA MET A 127 26.88 -47.17 16.50
C MET A 127 27.97 -47.54 15.50
N LYS A 128 28.06 -46.87 14.34
CA LYS A 128 29.11 -47.14 13.35
C LYS A 128 30.53 -46.84 13.87
N ASN A 129 30.65 -45.90 14.80
CA ASN A 129 31.92 -45.53 15.43
C ASN A 129 32.27 -46.37 16.67
N MET A 130 31.33 -47.18 17.16
CA MET A 130 31.62 -48.28 18.07
C MET A 130 32.16 -49.44 17.20
N GLY A 131 33.42 -49.87 17.40
CA GLY A 131 34.06 -50.99 16.68
C GLY A 131 33.37 -52.38 16.84
N GLU A 132 34.06 -53.40 17.38
CA GLU A 132 33.43 -54.70 17.67
C GLU A 132 32.53 -54.64 18.90
N ILE A 133 31.23 -54.39 18.71
CA ILE A 133 30.28 -54.19 19.80
C ILE A 133 28.93 -54.84 19.55
N GLN A 134 28.31 -55.37 20.61
CA GLN A 134 26.91 -55.81 20.73
C GLN A 134 25.96 -54.59 20.85
N PRO A 135 25.52 -53.99 19.73
CA PRO A 135 24.88 -52.68 19.76
C PRO A 135 23.51 -52.74 20.44
N ASP A 136 22.83 -53.88 20.30
CA ASP A 136 21.52 -54.16 20.88
C ASP A 136 21.51 -54.14 22.41
N LYS A 137 22.67 -54.38 23.05
CA LYS A 137 22.82 -54.34 24.51
C LYS A 137 23.28 -52.98 25.03
N ALA A 138 24.10 -52.26 24.27
CA ALA A 138 24.65 -50.97 24.67
C ALA A 138 23.63 -49.83 24.49
N LEU A 139 22.86 -49.84 23.40
CA LEU A 139 21.96 -48.73 23.05
C LEU A 139 20.90 -48.42 24.13
N PRO A 140 20.25 -49.41 24.80
CA PRO A 140 19.32 -49.13 25.89
C PRO A 140 19.95 -48.52 27.13
N LEU A 141 21.28 -48.57 27.24
CA LEU A 141 22.05 -48.05 28.37
C LEU A 141 22.64 -46.66 28.10
N LEU A 142 22.47 -46.12 26.88
CA LEU A 142 22.99 -44.80 26.53
C LEU A 142 21.98 -43.70 26.81
N ASN A 143 22.47 -42.61 27.42
CA ASN A 143 21.69 -41.40 27.55
C ASN A 143 21.44 -40.79 26.17
N ARG A 144 20.30 -40.09 26.05
CA ARG A 144 19.92 -39.37 24.83
C ARG A 144 19.34 -38.01 25.17
N ALA A 145 19.63 -37.03 24.34
CA ALA A 145 19.05 -35.70 24.45
C ALA A 145 18.37 -35.29 23.15
N LEU A 146 17.31 -34.49 23.26
CA LEU A 146 16.60 -33.93 22.12
C LEU A 146 17.15 -32.52 21.82
N VAL A 147 17.65 -32.33 20.61
CA VAL A 147 18.15 -31.01 20.14
C VAL A 147 17.13 -30.33 19.23
N ARG A 148 17.38 -29.06 18.92
CA ARG A 148 16.52 -28.26 18.02
C ARG A 148 16.29 -29.01 16.70
N GLY A 149 15.03 -29.04 16.25
CA GLY A 149 14.62 -29.83 15.08
C GLY A 149 14.16 -31.26 15.40
N TYR A 150 13.92 -31.58 16.68
CA TYR A 150 13.38 -32.88 17.15
C TYR A 150 14.29 -34.08 16.84
N ARG A 151 15.61 -33.86 16.84
CA ARG A 151 16.60 -34.93 16.62
C ARG A 151 17.12 -35.46 17.94
N TRP A 152 17.13 -36.77 18.10
CA TRP A 152 17.81 -37.44 19.21
C TRP A 152 19.30 -37.55 18.93
N VAL A 153 20.12 -37.17 19.92
CA VAL A 153 21.57 -37.28 19.86
C VAL A 153 22.12 -38.09 21.03
N TYR A 154 23.20 -38.81 20.74
CA TYR A 154 23.93 -39.69 21.65
C TYR A 154 25.39 -39.25 21.74
N SER A 155 26.02 -39.41 22.90
CA SER A 155 27.43 -39.04 23.10
C SER A 155 28.36 -40.13 22.57
N TYR A 156 29.39 -39.74 21.80
CA TYR A 156 30.43 -40.67 21.38
C TYR A 156 31.28 -41.20 22.55
N GLU A 157 31.50 -40.36 23.56
CA GLU A 157 32.33 -40.69 24.72
C GLU A 157 31.63 -41.71 25.62
N GLU A 158 30.36 -41.45 25.96
CA GLU A 158 29.54 -42.37 26.74
C GLU A 158 29.32 -43.71 26.01
N ALA A 159 29.08 -43.65 24.69
CA ALA A 159 28.94 -44.85 23.86
C ALA A 159 30.17 -45.76 23.94
N LYS A 160 31.36 -45.18 23.91
CA LYS A 160 32.61 -45.93 24.06
C LYS A 160 32.75 -46.51 25.46
N GLU A 161 32.50 -45.74 26.51
CA GLU A 161 32.64 -46.18 27.90
C GLU A 161 31.68 -47.31 28.28
N ILE A 162 30.42 -47.21 27.87
CA ILE A 162 29.41 -48.24 28.13
C ILE A 162 29.74 -49.49 27.34
N ASN A 163 30.16 -49.30 26.09
CA ASN A 163 30.54 -50.41 25.28
C ASN A 163 31.66 -51.26 25.93
N ASP A 164 32.73 -50.63 26.39
CA ASP A 164 33.89 -51.36 26.93
C ASP A 164 33.51 -52.22 28.15
N LYS A 165 32.37 -51.92 28.80
CA LYS A 165 31.87 -52.59 30.00
C LYS A 165 30.65 -53.50 29.76
N VAL A 166 29.94 -53.35 28.63
CA VAL A 166 28.63 -54.01 28.42
C VAL A 166 28.73 -55.55 28.38
N GLY A 167 29.90 -56.08 27.99
CA GLY A 167 30.16 -57.52 27.96
C GLY A 167 30.26 -58.16 29.36
N GLU A 168 30.54 -57.37 30.39
CA GLU A 168 30.76 -57.82 31.77
C GLU A 168 29.50 -57.71 32.64
N LEU A 169 28.44 -57.05 32.15
CA LEU A 169 27.21 -56.81 32.89
C LEU A 169 26.32 -58.06 32.94
N ASN A 170 25.79 -58.36 34.13
CA ASN A 170 24.73 -59.35 34.27
C ASN A 170 23.36 -58.75 33.85
N LYS A 171 22.34 -59.61 33.70
CA LYS A 171 20.98 -59.16 33.30
C LYS A 171 20.33 -58.18 34.27
N GLY A 172 20.64 -58.27 35.57
CA GLY A 172 20.11 -57.39 36.61
C GLY A 172 20.72 -55.99 36.53
N ASP A 173 22.04 -55.91 36.35
CA ASP A 173 22.77 -54.64 36.23
C ASP A 173 22.36 -53.88 34.97
N ALA A 174 22.16 -54.60 33.86
CA ALA A 174 21.63 -54.01 32.62
C ALA A 174 20.20 -53.47 32.78
N ALA A 175 19.33 -54.15 33.55
CA ALA A 175 17.98 -53.68 33.82
C ALA A 175 17.98 -52.42 34.71
N ILE A 176 18.86 -52.37 35.71
CA ILE A 176 19.04 -51.18 36.58
C ILE A 176 19.55 -50.00 35.75
N GLY A 177 20.56 -50.21 34.89
CA GLY A 177 21.10 -49.18 34.00
C GLY A 177 20.06 -48.65 33.02
N GLY A 178 19.27 -49.52 32.39
CA GLY A 178 18.19 -49.12 31.47
C GLY A 178 17.12 -48.27 32.16
N LYS A 179 16.74 -48.63 33.40
CA LYS A 179 15.80 -47.84 34.19
C LYS A 179 16.37 -46.47 34.56
N LEU A 180 17.65 -46.39 34.93
CA LEU A 180 18.32 -45.13 35.22
C LEU A 180 18.34 -44.20 34.01
N VAL A 181 18.62 -44.72 32.82
CA VAL A 181 18.58 -43.96 31.55
C VAL A 181 17.17 -43.47 31.23
N GLU A 182 16.15 -44.29 31.50
CA GLU A 182 14.75 -43.90 31.33
C GLU A 182 14.37 -42.75 32.28
N ASP A 183 14.76 -42.83 33.55
CA ASP A 183 14.54 -41.78 34.56
C ASP A 183 15.26 -40.47 34.16
N ILE A 184 16.52 -40.55 33.71
CA ILE A 184 17.28 -39.40 33.19
C ILE A 184 16.60 -38.79 31.97
N THR A 185 16.14 -39.62 31.03
CA THR A 185 15.45 -39.17 29.81
C THR A 185 14.13 -38.47 30.15
N SER A 186 13.37 -39.03 31.09
CA SER A 186 12.10 -38.46 31.57
C SER A 186 12.32 -37.08 32.20
N HIS A 187 13.31 -36.96 33.10
CA HIS A 187 13.71 -35.69 33.69
C HIS A 187 14.14 -34.67 32.62
N ALA A 188 15.00 -35.10 31.67
CA ALA A 188 15.50 -34.23 30.61
C ALA A 188 14.37 -33.66 29.73
N LEU A 189 13.35 -34.47 29.43
CA LEU A 189 12.16 -34.02 28.69
C LEU A 189 11.33 -33.01 29.51
N GLN A 190 11.11 -33.28 30.80
CA GLN A 190 10.45 -32.33 31.70
C GLN A 190 11.20 -31.00 31.77
N ALA A 191 12.53 -31.05 31.85
CA ALA A 191 13.39 -29.88 31.93
C ALA A 191 13.40 -29.05 30.64
N GLN A 192 13.33 -29.71 29.49
CA GLN A 192 13.20 -29.03 28.20
C GLN A 192 11.84 -28.34 28.05
N MET A 193 10.76 -29.01 28.45
CA MET A 193 9.40 -28.45 28.39
C MET A 193 9.20 -27.30 29.38
N SER A 194 9.83 -27.40 30.54
CA SER A 194 9.94 -26.34 31.55
C SER A 194 10.59 -25.06 30.99
N GLY A 195 11.70 -25.22 30.24
CA GLY A 195 12.37 -24.10 29.57
C GLY A 195 11.48 -23.35 28.56
N THR A 196 10.70 -24.07 27.75
CA THR A 196 9.80 -23.45 26.77
C THR A 196 8.63 -22.71 27.43
N LEU A 197 8.03 -23.28 28.48
CA LEU A 197 6.98 -22.63 29.27
C LEU A 197 7.47 -21.33 29.90
N ARG A 198 8.69 -21.34 30.46
CA ARG A 198 9.32 -20.16 31.07
C ARG A 198 9.62 -19.05 30.08
N GLU A 199 10.06 -19.38 28.85
CA GLU A 199 10.22 -18.41 27.77
C GLU A 199 8.88 -17.79 27.35
N ALA A 200 7.83 -18.60 27.22
CA ALA A 200 6.47 -18.15 26.90
C ALA A 200 5.90 -17.24 27.99
N ARG A 201 6.06 -17.60 29.28
CA ARG A 201 5.65 -16.78 30.43
C ARG A 201 6.33 -15.41 30.40
N ARG A 202 7.65 -15.36 30.17
CA ARG A 202 8.40 -14.09 30.08
C ARG A 202 7.96 -13.25 28.87
N ALA A 203 7.64 -13.89 27.75
CA ALA A 203 7.09 -13.18 26.59
C ALA A 203 5.73 -12.55 26.91
N ARG A 204 4.85 -13.28 27.59
CA ARG A 204 3.56 -12.78 28.05
C ARG A 204 3.69 -11.63 29.04
N MET A 205 4.55 -11.75 30.06
CA MET A 205 4.79 -10.68 31.03
C MET A 205 5.33 -9.39 30.36
N ARG A 206 6.23 -9.54 29.37
CA ARG A 206 6.70 -8.41 28.54
C ARG A 206 5.56 -7.76 27.77
N GLN A 207 4.65 -8.53 27.18
CA GLN A 207 3.51 -7.99 26.46
C GLN A 207 2.53 -7.27 27.40
N GLU A 208 2.19 -7.89 28.54
CA GLU A 208 1.31 -7.27 29.53
C GLU A 208 1.89 -5.95 30.07
N ALA A 209 3.21 -5.85 30.23
CA ALA A 209 3.86 -4.59 30.60
C ALA A 209 3.73 -3.51 29.51
N ARG A 210 3.85 -3.88 28.23
CA ARG A 210 3.60 -2.96 27.09
C ARG A 210 2.15 -2.47 27.08
N ASP A 211 1.21 -3.39 27.27
CA ASP A 211 -0.22 -3.07 27.27
C ASP A 211 -0.57 -2.13 28.44
N ARG A 212 -0.01 -2.38 29.63
CA ARG A 212 -0.15 -1.48 30.78
C ARG A 212 0.38 -0.08 30.49
N ARG A 213 1.56 0.06 29.86
CA ARG A 213 2.12 1.37 29.47
C ARG A 213 1.22 2.07 28.47
N LYS A 214 0.82 1.37 27.40
CA LYS A 214 -0.09 1.90 26.37
C LYS A 214 -1.36 2.46 26.99
N ASN A 215 -1.99 1.69 27.87
CA ASN A 215 -3.20 2.12 28.57
C ASN A 215 -2.94 3.33 29.48
N ALA A 216 -1.82 3.39 30.20
CA ALA A 216 -1.47 4.54 31.05
C ALA A 216 -1.22 5.82 30.24
N VAL A 217 -0.51 5.72 29.11
CA VAL A 217 -0.27 6.84 28.18
C VAL A 217 -1.59 7.32 27.57
N CYS A 218 -2.42 6.40 27.08
CA CYS A 218 -3.74 6.73 26.53
C CYS A 218 -4.63 7.44 27.56
N ARG A 219 -4.63 7.02 28.84
CA ARG A 219 -5.39 7.70 29.90
C ARG A 219 -4.91 9.13 30.11
N ARG A 220 -3.60 9.35 30.34
CA ARG A 220 -3.07 10.70 30.55
C ARG A 220 -3.30 11.63 29.37
N LEU A 221 -3.15 11.12 28.15
CA LEU A 221 -3.40 11.93 26.98
C LEU A 221 -4.92 12.16 26.74
N SER A 222 -5.79 11.28 27.23
CA SER A 222 -7.25 11.53 27.27
C SER A 222 -7.59 12.62 28.27
N ASP A 223 -6.94 12.63 29.45
CA ASP A 223 -7.08 13.69 30.46
C ASP A 223 -6.63 15.06 29.91
N LEU A 224 -5.65 15.07 28.99
CA LEU A 224 -5.21 16.26 28.24
C LEU A 224 -6.13 16.62 27.04
N GLY A 225 -7.24 15.90 26.85
CA GLY A 225 -8.25 16.20 25.83
C GLY A 225 -7.93 15.69 24.42
N TYR A 226 -7.14 14.62 24.30
CA TYR A 226 -6.76 14.01 23.00
C TYR A 226 -7.34 12.59 22.79
N ALA A 227 -8.42 12.23 23.48
CA ALA A 227 -8.94 10.85 23.55
C ALA A 227 -9.20 10.17 22.18
N GLU A 228 -9.47 10.93 21.11
CA GLU A 228 -9.73 10.37 19.77
C GLU A 228 -8.45 10.04 18.98
N GLU A 229 -7.26 10.52 19.41
CA GLU A 229 -6.05 10.58 18.58
C GLU A 229 -4.93 9.57 18.96
N HIS A 230 -5.10 8.76 20.03
CA HIS A 230 -4.02 7.99 20.68
C HIS A 230 -3.64 6.63 20.11
N SER A 231 -4.24 6.17 19.00
CA SER A 231 -4.04 4.80 18.49
C SER A 231 -2.62 4.51 17.94
N LEU A 232 -1.68 5.46 18.00
CA LEU A 232 -0.45 5.48 17.19
C LEU A 232 0.86 5.35 17.98
N ILE A 233 0.85 5.01 19.26
CA ILE A 233 2.07 5.02 20.10
C ILE A 233 2.39 3.62 20.65
N ASP A 234 3.56 3.09 20.30
CA ASP A 234 4.19 1.91 20.92
C ASP A 234 5.54 2.28 21.55
N SER A 235 5.78 1.86 22.81
CA SER A 235 7.06 2.05 23.53
C SER A 235 7.20 1.06 24.70
N GLU A 236 8.42 0.67 25.06
CA GLU A 236 8.71 -0.55 25.83
C GLU A 236 9.08 -0.36 27.34
N GLU A 237 9.39 0.84 27.83
CA GLU A 237 9.84 1.05 29.23
C GLU A 237 8.71 1.35 30.25
N VAL A 238 8.94 1.16 31.56
CA VAL A 238 7.96 1.52 32.60
C VAL A 238 7.97 3.04 32.82
N LEU A 239 6.78 3.65 32.83
CA LEU A 239 6.64 5.10 32.77
C LEU A 239 6.62 5.70 34.19
N THR A 240 7.75 6.26 34.63
CA THR A 240 7.85 7.07 35.85
C THR A 240 7.46 8.53 35.55
N ASP A 241 7.05 9.30 36.56
CA ASP A 241 6.65 10.71 36.36
C ASP A 241 7.77 11.58 35.77
N GLN A 242 9.03 11.30 36.13
CA GLN A 242 10.18 11.96 35.51
C GLN A 242 10.37 11.61 34.03
N ALA A 243 10.05 10.37 33.62
CA ALA A 243 10.09 9.96 32.22
C ALA A 243 8.93 10.58 31.43
N TRP A 244 7.74 10.70 32.04
CA TRP A 244 6.59 11.40 31.46
C TRP A 244 6.93 12.85 31.10
N ASN A 245 7.47 13.62 32.06
CA ASN A 245 7.75 15.04 31.85
C ASN A 245 8.75 15.31 30.72
N LYS A 246 9.64 14.36 30.40
CA LYS A 246 10.55 14.45 29.25
C LYS A 246 9.89 14.09 27.93
N MET A 247 8.92 13.18 27.95
CA MET A 247 8.21 12.69 26.75
C MET A 247 6.97 13.54 26.42
N GLU A 248 6.41 14.25 27.39
CA GLU A 248 5.17 15.01 27.26
C GLU A 248 5.23 16.02 26.11
N ALA A 249 6.27 16.84 26.04
CA ALA A 249 6.42 17.83 24.96
C ALA A 249 6.43 17.18 23.56
N VAL A 250 7.14 16.06 23.40
CA VAL A 250 7.22 15.31 22.13
C VAL A 250 5.88 14.68 21.79
N LEU A 251 5.20 14.09 22.78
CA LEU A 251 3.89 13.48 22.60
C LEU A 251 2.83 14.51 22.25
N VAL A 252 2.81 15.68 22.91
CA VAL A 252 1.88 16.77 22.60
C VAL A 252 2.09 17.28 21.17
N GLU A 253 3.33 17.47 20.71
CA GLU A 253 3.61 17.86 19.33
C GLU A 253 3.11 16.81 18.32
N LEU A 254 3.32 15.52 18.61
CA LEU A 254 2.80 14.42 17.79
C LEU A 254 1.27 14.39 17.79
N MET A 255 0.63 14.67 18.93
CA MET A 255 -0.83 14.72 19.04
C MET A 255 -1.42 15.91 18.29
N LEU A 256 -0.77 17.07 18.28
CA LEU A 256 -1.19 18.20 17.44
C LEU A 256 -1.12 17.86 15.95
N LYS A 257 -0.03 17.20 15.51
CA LYS A 257 0.09 16.69 14.13
C LYS A 257 -0.96 15.63 13.82
N ALA A 258 -1.26 14.73 14.76
CA ALA A 258 -2.30 13.72 14.61
C ALA A 258 -3.69 14.35 14.50
N ARG A 259 -4.01 15.32 15.34
CA ARG A 259 -5.27 16.09 15.31
C ARG A 259 -5.47 16.78 13.97
N GLU A 260 -4.44 17.42 13.43
CA GLU A 260 -4.53 18.06 12.11
C GLU A 260 -4.74 17.03 10.99
N ARG A 261 -4.07 15.87 11.06
CA ARG A 261 -4.30 14.76 10.13
C ARG A 261 -5.73 14.22 10.23
N VAL A 262 -6.27 14.07 11.45
CA VAL A 262 -7.65 13.63 11.69
C VAL A 262 -8.63 14.65 11.14
N LYS A 263 -8.45 15.95 11.41
CA LYS A 263 -9.28 17.03 10.84
C LYS A 263 -9.26 17.02 9.32
N LYS A 264 -8.08 16.92 8.69
CA LYS A 264 -7.94 16.83 7.23
C LYS A 264 -8.64 15.58 6.66
N ARG A 265 -8.52 14.43 7.34
CA ARG A 265 -9.22 13.19 6.95
C ARG A 265 -10.74 13.33 7.08
N LYS A 266 -11.24 13.82 8.22
CA LYS A 266 -12.68 14.07 8.45
C LYS A 266 -13.25 15.03 7.40
N ARG A 267 -12.54 16.14 7.12
CA ARG A 267 -12.91 17.09 6.05
C ARG A 267 -12.95 16.42 4.68
N LYS A 268 -11.92 15.66 4.30
CA LYS A 268 -11.86 14.98 2.99
C LYS A 268 -12.98 13.94 2.85
N ALA A 269 -13.30 13.20 3.91
CA ALA A 269 -14.39 12.23 3.92
C ALA A 269 -15.75 12.93 3.72
N LEU A 270 -16.01 14.00 4.48
CA LEU A 270 -17.24 14.79 4.35
C LEU A 270 -17.42 15.36 2.94
N LEU A 271 -16.35 15.94 2.38
CA LEU A 271 -16.37 16.48 1.01
C LEU A 271 -16.71 15.41 -0.02
N LYS A 272 -16.11 14.21 0.11
CA LYS A 272 -16.36 13.10 -0.80
C LYS A 272 -17.81 12.62 -0.72
N GLU A 273 -18.35 12.46 0.49
CA GLU A 273 -19.73 12.04 0.71
C GLU A 273 -20.73 13.00 0.05
N ARG A 274 -20.59 14.30 0.33
CA ARG A 274 -21.44 15.34 -0.26
C ARG A 274 -21.36 15.41 -1.78
N ARG A 275 -20.15 15.27 -2.34
CA ARG A 275 -19.95 15.23 -3.79
C ARG A 275 -20.71 14.07 -4.40
N SER A 276 -20.61 12.88 -3.80
CA SER A 276 -21.33 11.69 -4.27
C SER A 276 -22.84 11.92 -4.28
N LEU A 277 -23.41 12.54 -3.24
CA LEU A 277 -24.83 12.86 -3.17
C LEU A 277 -25.24 13.87 -4.26
N LEU A 278 -24.50 14.98 -4.38
CA LEU A 278 -24.77 15.99 -5.39
C LEU A 278 -24.68 15.42 -6.82
N ILE A 279 -23.66 14.60 -7.10
CA ILE A 279 -23.50 13.93 -8.40
C ILE A 279 -24.67 13.00 -8.68
N SER A 280 -25.14 12.23 -7.70
CA SER A 280 -26.32 11.36 -7.83
C SER A 280 -27.57 12.17 -8.20
N VAL A 281 -27.80 13.28 -7.50
CA VAL A 281 -28.94 14.18 -7.76
C VAL A 281 -28.85 14.80 -9.16
N LEU A 282 -27.66 15.24 -9.58
CA LEU A 282 -27.42 15.76 -10.93
C LEU A 282 -27.63 14.70 -12.03
N ASP A 283 -27.17 13.47 -11.83
CA ASP A 283 -27.34 12.38 -12.79
C ASP A 283 -28.83 12.02 -12.97
N LYS A 284 -29.60 11.98 -11.88
CA LYS A 284 -31.06 11.80 -11.92
C LYS A 284 -31.76 12.90 -12.72
N PHE A 285 -31.37 14.15 -12.50
CA PHE A 285 -31.91 15.28 -13.25
C PHE A 285 -31.62 15.18 -14.75
N VAL A 286 -30.37 14.89 -15.14
CA VAL A 286 -29.97 14.81 -16.56
C VAL A 286 -30.66 13.64 -17.27
N ARG A 287 -30.85 12.49 -16.59
CA ARG A 287 -31.53 11.32 -17.17
C ARG A 287 -33.01 11.55 -17.53
N GLN A 288 -33.65 12.54 -16.92
CA GLN A 288 -35.05 12.89 -17.19
C GLN A 288 -35.21 13.83 -18.39
N ARG A 289 -34.09 14.28 -18.99
CA ARG A 289 -34.09 15.23 -20.10
C ARG A 289 -34.05 14.52 -21.46
N PRO A 290 -34.50 15.18 -22.54
CA PRO A 290 -34.37 14.66 -23.89
C PRO A 290 -32.90 14.34 -24.25
N LEU A 291 -32.67 13.27 -25.00
CA LEU A 291 -31.32 12.81 -25.37
C LEU A 291 -30.56 13.81 -26.27
N ASP A 292 -31.29 14.66 -26.98
CA ASP A 292 -30.76 15.71 -27.85
C ASP A 292 -30.47 17.03 -27.09
N GLU A 293 -30.92 17.16 -25.84
CA GLU A 293 -30.64 18.33 -25.02
C GLU A 293 -29.20 18.30 -24.50
N VAL A 294 -28.41 19.32 -24.86
CA VAL A 294 -27.04 19.45 -24.37
C VAL A 294 -27.03 20.03 -22.96
N ASN A 295 -26.62 19.22 -22.00
CA ASN A 295 -26.50 19.57 -20.59
C ASN A 295 -25.04 19.70 -20.15
N PRO A 296 -24.73 20.59 -19.17
CA PRO A 296 -23.41 20.64 -18.53
C PRO A 296 -23.06 19.30 -17.88
N GLN A 297 -21.77 18.98 -17.79
CA GLN A 297 -21.34 17.84 -16.99
C GLN A 297 -21.38 18.19 -15.50
N ALA A 298 -21.44 17.16 -14.63
CA ALA A 298 -21.44 17.36 -13.18
C ALA A 298 -20.26 18.24 -12.71
N ILE A 299 -19.09 18.11 -13.37
CA ILE A 299 -17.92 18.92 -13.06
C ILE A 299 -18.15 20.42 -13.32
N ASP A 300 -18.89 20.80 -14.36
CA ASP A 300 -19.17 22.22 -14.67
C ASP A 300 -20.04 22.88 -13.61
N LEU A 301 -20.99 22.13 -13.04
CA LEU A 301 -21.90 22.63 -12.01
C LEU A 301 -21.21 22.67 -10.65
N CYS A 302 -20.47 21.61 -10.29
CA CYS A 302 -19.78 21.52 -9.01
C CYS A 302 -18.69 22.59 -8.80
N VAL A 303 -18.13 23.17 -9.88
CA VAL A 303 -17.16 24.28 -9.77
C VAL A 303 -17.80 25.67 -9.66
N LEU A 304 -19.12 25.80 -9.81
CA LEU A 304 -19.78 27.08 -9.63
C LEU A 304 -19.69 27.51 -8.15
N PRO A 305 -19.54 28.82 -7.86
CA PRO A 305 -19.32 29.32 -6.50
C PRO A 305 -20.36 28.83 -5.49
N ARG A 306 -21.63 28.73 -5.90
CA ARG A 306 -22.72 28.24 -5.06
C ARG A 306 -22.54 26.78 -4.63
N PHE A 307 -22.29 25.87 -5.57
CA PHE A 307 -22.08 24.46 -5.25
C PHE A 307 -20.77 24.26 -4.49
N SER A 308 -19.73 25.02 -4.84
CA SER A 308 -18.47 25.02 -4.10
C SER A 308 -18.68 25.40 -2.62
N ALA A 309 -19.51 26.41 -2.33
CA ALA A 309 -19.85 26.80 -0.96
C ALA A 309 -20.61 25.70 -0.19
N ILE A 310 -21.60 25.05 -0.82
CA ILE A 310 -22.34 23.92 -0.25
C ILE A 310 -21.40 22.76 0.08
N LEU A 311 -20.51 22.42 -0.85
CA LEU A 311 -19.54 21.33 -0.63
C LEU A 311 -18.60 21.67 0.53
N GLN A 312 -18.11 22.91 0.61
CA GLN A 312 -17.13 23.37 1.60
C GLN A 312 -17.71 23.73 2.98
N ASP A 313 -19.03 23.63 3.16
CA ASP A 313 -19.70 23.94 4.42
C ASP A 313 -19.09 23.11 5.60
N PRO A 314 -18.78 23.72 6.77
CA PRO A 314 -18.10 23.00 7.85
C PRO A 314 -19.02 22.08 8.68
N SER A 315 -20.34 22.13 8.51
CA SER A 315 -21.32 21.39 9.30
C SER A 315 -21.31 19.90 8.95
N SER A 316 -21.11 19.01 9.92
CA SER A 316 -21.21 17.57 9.66
C SER A 316 -22.64 17.05 9.49
N LYS A 317 -23.66 17.91 9.68
CA LYS A 317 -25.09 17.54 9.64
C LYS A 317 -25.84 18.10 8.44
N ALA A 318 -25.27 19.10 7.76
CA ALA A 318 -25.87 19.68 6.57
C ALA A 318 -25.42 18.88 5.34
N TYR A 319 -26.35 18.68 4.39
CA TYR A 319 -26.09 18.00 3.13
C TYR A 319 -25.65 16.53 3.33
N SER A 320 -26.37 15.84 4.22
CA SER A 320 -26.12 14.44 4.58
C SER A 320 -27.02 13.47 3.81
N THR A 321 -28.10 13.95 3.18
CA THR A 321 -28.98 13.14 2.33
C THR A 321 -29.19 13.79 0.96
N GLU A 322 -29.78 13.06 0.02
CA GLU A 322 -30.14 13.62 -1.29
C GLU A 322 -31.24 14.69 -1.18
N ASP A 323 -32.16 14.54 -0.23
CA ASP A 323 -33.28 15.48 0.01
C ASP A 323 -32.78 16.89 0.37
N ASP A 324 -31.61 17.00 1.01
CA ASP A 324 -30.97 18.28 1.32
C ASP A 324 -30.63 19.09 0.06
N PHE A 325 -30.59 18.46 -1.12
CA PHE A 325 -30.31 19.08 -2.41
C PHE A 325 -31.59 19.33 -3.25
N GLU A 326 -32.79 19.02 -2.74
CA GLU A 326 -34.05 19.15 -3.49
C GLU A 326 -34.29 20.59 -3.99
N HIS A 327 -34.03 21.58 -3.13
CA HIS A 327 -34.13 23.01 -3.47
C HIS A 327 -33.21 23.43 -4.64
N LEU A 328 -32.16 22.65 -4.96
CA LEU A 328 -31.29 22.91 -6.11
C LEU A 328 -31.85 22.32 -7.40
N VAL A 329 -32.68 21.27 -7.30
CA VAL A 329 -33.29 20.60 -8.46
C VAL A 329 -34.18 21.57 -9.24
N ASP A 330 -34.92 22.42 -8.53
CA ASP A 330 -35.77 23.46 -9.12
C ASP A 330 -34.97 24.50 -9.90
N GLU A 331 -33.71 24.71 -9.53
CA GLU A 331 -32.84 25.72 -10.14
C GLU A 331 -31.95 25.18 -11.25
N PHE A 332 -31.75 23.86 -11.33
CA PHE A 332 -30.92 23.23 -12.35
C PHE A 332 -31.29 23.61 -13.79
N PRO A 333 -32.58 23.71 -14.19
CA PRO A 333 -32.94 24.14 -15.54
C PRO A 333 -32.35 25.50 -15.91
N THR A 334 -32.46 26.48 -15.02
CA THR A 334 -31.91 27.84 -15.20
C THR A 334 -30.39 27.80 -15.27
N LEU A 335 -29.74 27.04 -14.38
CA LEU A 335 -28.28 26.89 -14.38
C LEU A 335 -27.75 26.24 -15.67
N CYS A 336 -28.44 25.23 -16.19
CA CYS A 336 -28.12 24.61 -17.47
C CYS A 336 -28.28 25.59 -18.63
N GLU A 337 -29.31 26.43 -18.60
CA GLU A 337 -29.53 27.47 -19.60
C GLU A 337 -28.43 28.56 -19.55
N ASP A 338 -28.09 29.04 -18.36
CA ASP A 338 -27.04 30.03 -18.16
C ASP A 338 -25.66 29.50 -18.57
N TRP A 339 -25.38 28.24 -18.25
CA TRP A 339 -24.17 27.57 -18.72
C TRP A 339 -24.14 27.53 -20.25
N ARG A 340 -25.23 27.12 -20.92
CA ARG A 340 -25.32 27.12 -22.40
C ARG A 340 -25.09 28.50 -22.97
N LYS A 341 -25.78 29.54 -22.45
CA LYS A 341 -25.61 30.94 -22.89
C LYS A 341 -24.17 31.41 -22.75
N SER A 342 -23.52 31.09 -21.63
CA SER A 342 -22.12 31.42 -21.37
C SER A 342 -21.20 30.75 -22.39
N LYS A 343 -21.36 29.44 -22.65
CA LYS A 343 -20.51 28.72 -23.62
C LYS A 343 -20.78 29.14 -25.06
N THR A 344 -22.04 29.39 -25.44
CA THR A 344 -22.42 29.94 -26.73
C THR A 344 -21.75 31.29 -26.97
N SER A 345 -21.72 32.17 -25.96
CA SER A 345 -21.02 33.45 -26.04
C SER A 345 -19.50 33.29 -26.24
N GLN A 346 -18.88 32.35 -25.53
CA GLN A 346 -17.46 32.02 -25.70
C GLN A 346 -17.15 31.51 -27.11
N LEU A 347 -18.00 30.65 -27.66
CA LEU A 347 -17.84 30.12 -29.02
C LEU A 347 -18.02 31.22 -30.07
N VAL A 348 -19.01 32.10 -29.90
CA VAL A 348 -19.22 33.24 -30.79
C VAL A 348 -17.99 34.15 -30.84
N ALA A 349 -17.35 34.41 -29.70
CA ALA A 349 -16.15 35.24 -29.64
C ALA A 349 -14.96 34.67 -30.44
N LEU A 350 -14.97 33.37 -30.76
CA LEU A 350 -13.93 32.73 -31.57
C LEU A 350 -14.19 32.85 -33.09
N VAL A 351 -15.43 33.09 -33.50
CA VAL A 351 -15.82 33.04 -34.92
C VAL A 351 -15.77 34.44 -35.55
N PRO A 352 -14.97 34.67 -36.61
CA PRO A 352 -14.93 35.95 -37.29
C PRO A 352 -16.18 36.19 -38.14
N GLY A 353 -16.56 37.46 -38.31
CA GLY A 353 -17.57 37.87 -39.29
C GLY A 353 -19.03 37.79 -38.83
N ARG A 354 -19.28 37.58 -37.53
CA ARG A 354 -20.62 37.77 -36.93
C ARG A 354 -20.96 39.27 -36.88
N ARG A 355 -22.22 39.61 -37.18
CA ARG A 355 -22.77 40.96 -36.93
C ARG A 355 -23.35 41.05 -35.52
N ASP A 356 -23.29 42.22 -34.89
CA ASP A 356 -23.77 42.36 -33.50
C ASP A 356 -25.25 41.96 -33.34
N ASP A 357 -26.08 42.23 -34.36
CA ASP A 357 -27.50 41.91 -34.41
C ASP A 357 -27.81 40.41 -34.68
N ASP A 358 -26.83 39.59 -35.08
CA ASP A 358 -27.08 38.18 -35.40
C ASP A 358 -27.42 37.38 -34.14
N ASN A 359 -28.51 36.60 -34.12
CA ASN A 359 -28.78 35.70 -33.00
C ASN A 359 -27.60 34.70 -32.81
N PRO A 360 -26.92 34.67 -31.64
CA PRO A 360 -25.76 33.81 -31.39
C PRO A 360 -25.99 32.33 -31.70
N ASP A 361 -27.14 31.78 -31.30
CA ASP A 361 -27.46 30.36 -31.46
C ASP A 361 -27.70 30.02 -32.94
N VAL A 362 -28.45 30.86 -33.66
CA VAL A 362 -28.69 30.69 -35.10
C VAL A 362 -27.39 30.82 -35.90
N PHE A 363 -26.55 31.80 -35.56
CA PHE A 363 -25.25 32.01 -36.20
C PHE A 363 -24.34 30.78 -36.04
N LEU A 364 -24.30 30.18 -34.85
CA LEU A 364 -23.48 28.99 -34.61
C LEU A 364 -24.04 27.73 -35.29
N ARG A 365 -25.36 27.64 -35.53
CA ARG A 365 -26.01 26.51 -36.23
C ARG A 365 -25.84 26.52 -37.76
N ARG A 366 -25.19 27.54 -38.33
CA ARG A 366 -24.88 27.59 -39.77
C ARG A 366 -24.07 26.35 -40.18
N ALA A 367 -24.37 25.82 -41.36
CA ALA A 367 -23.66 24.67 -41.95
C ALA A 367 -22.17 24.98 -42.23
N THR A 368 -21.77 26.24 -42.15
CA THR A 368 -20.43 26.76 -42.37
C THR A 368 -19.72 27.16 -41.08
N THR A 369 -20.21 26.78 -39.90
CA THR A 369 -19.56 27.08 -38.61
C THR A 369 -18.95 25.82 -38.00
N PHE A 370 -17.61 25.77 -37.91
CA PHE A 370 -16.88 24.63 -37.35
C PHE A 370 -15.78 25.04 -36.38
N PHE A 371 -15.62 24.22 -35.34
CA PHE A 371 -14.58 24.35 -34.34
C PHE A 371 -13.56 23.20 -34.46
N ARG A 372 -12.31 23.52 -34.11
CA ARG A 372 -11.20 22.58 -33.98
C ARG A 372 -10.99 22.25 -32.51
N CYS A 373 -10.80 20.97 -32.20
CA CYS A 373 -10.38 20.51 -30.89
C CYS A 373 -8.85 20.40 -30.85
N GLY A 374 -8.23 20.76 -29.72
CA GLY A 374 -6.78 20.62 -29.53
C GLY A 374 -6.31 19.17 -29.36
N GLU A 375 -7.22 18.23 -29.06
CA GLU A 375 -6.90 16.83 -28.78
C GLU A 375 -7.30 15.87 -29.93
N CYS A 376 -8.23 16.28 -30.79
CA CYS A 376 -8.67 15.45 -31.92
C CYS A 376 -8.73 16.25 -33.23
N SER A 377 -8.65 15.54 -34.37
CA SER A 377 -8.52 16.15 -35.71
C SER A 377 -9.85 16.42 -36.42
N GLN A 378 -10.99 16.08 -35.80
CA GLN A 378 -12.29 16.17 -36.46
C GLN A 378 -12.87 17.60 -36.37
N PRO A 379 -13.48 18.13 -37.44
CA PRO A 379 -14.28 19.34 -37.35
C PRO A 379 -15.56 19.09 -36.54
N ILE A 380 -15.91 20.03 -35.66
CA ILE A 380 -17.01 19.89 -34.73
C ILE A 380 -17.96 21.08 -34.89
N ALA A 381 -19.21 20.80 -35.25
CA ALA A 381 -20.26 21.79 -35.37
C ALA A 381 -20.95 22.07 -34.02
N TYR A 382 -21.69 23.18 -33.94
CA TYR A 382 -22.60 23.47 -32.85
C TYR A 382 -23.94 22.72 -33.05
N PRO A 383 -24.62 22.23 -31.98
CA PRO A 383 -24.25 22.31 -30.57
C PRO A 383 -23.31 21.18 -30.09
N ARG A 384 -22.89 20.25 -30.97
CA ARG A 384 -22.08 19.07 -30.61
C ARG A 384 -20.78 19.43 -29.87
N ILE A 385 -20.17 20.57 -30.18
CA ILE A 385 -18.97 21.06 -29.48
C ILE A 385 -19.19 21.24 -27.97
N LEU A 386 -20.40 21.55 -27.52
CA LEU A 386 -20.71 21.70 -26.09
C LEU A 386 -20.62 20.35 -25.33
N ALA A 387 -20.89 19.23 -26.02
CA ALA A 387 -20.85 17.88 -25.44
C ALA A 387 -19.59 17.08 -25.85
N HIS A 388 -18.61 17.72 -26.49
CA HIS A 388 -17.44 17.01 -27.03
C HIS A 388 -16.51 16.52 -25.90
N SER A 389 -16.31 15.20 -25.80
CA SER A 389 -15.60 14.54 -24.68
C SER A 389 -14.18 15.08 -24.42
N CYS A 390 -13.43 15.42 -25.47
CA CYS A 390 -12.08 15.99 -25.32
C CYS A 390 -12.04 17.30 -24.52
N LEU A 391 -13.15 18.04 -24.49
CA LEU A 391 -13.23 19.30 -23.74
C LEU A 391 -13.39 19.10 -22.23
N PHE A 392 -13.63 17.85 -21.82
CA PHE A 392 -13.75 17.40 -20.44
C PHE A 392 -12.63 16.45 -20.04
N SER A 393 -11.72 16.06 -20.95
CA SER A 393 -10.61 15.14 -20.67
C SER A 393 -9.79 15.61 -19.47
N LEU A 394 -9.57 14.70 -18.51
CA LEU A 394 -8.69 14.93 -17.37
C LEU A 394 -7.22 14.92 -17.81
N GLN A 395 -6.53 16.04 -17.65
CA GLN A 395 -5.11 16.18 -17.96
C GLN A 395 -4.24 15.63 -16.83
N HIS A 396 -3.02 15.19 -17.18
CA HIS A 396 -2.07 14.57 -16.24
C HIS A 396 -1.64 15.49 -15.07
N GLY A 397 -1.90 16.80 -15.15
CA GLY A 397 -1.47 17.81 -14.18
C GLY A 397 -2.18 17.77 -12.81
N HIS A 398 -3.26 17.00 -12.66
CA HIS A 398 -4.02 16.96 -11.40
C HIS A 398 -3.42 16.05 -10.31
N ARG A 399 -2.53 15.10 -10.66
CA ARG A 399 -2.02 14.06 -9.75
C ARG A 399 -1.24 14.57 -8.53
N ASN A 400 -0.68 15.79 -8.61
CA ASN A 400 0.16 16.37 -7.55
C ASN A 400 -0.53 17.51 -6.79
N ARG A 401 -1.82 17.76 -7.06
CA ARG A 401 -2.58 18.86 -6.44
C ARG A 401 -3.50 18.31 -5.35
N GLU A 402 -3.48 18.95 -4.19
CA GLU A 402 -4.33 18.56 -3.04
C GLU A 402 -5.53 19.49 -2.83
N ASP A 403 -5.75 20.47 -3.71
CA ASP A 403 -6.90 21.37 -3.60
C ASP A 403 -8.23 20.69 -3.98
N ASP A 404 -9.33 21.26 -3.48
CA ASP A 404 -10.67 20.69 -3.61
C ASP A 404 -11.08 20.47 -5.08
N THR A 405 -10.66 21.36 -5.99
CA THR A 405 -10.95 21.25 -7.43
C THR A 405 -10.19 20.09 -8.06
N ALA A 406 -8.92 19.90 -7.74
CA ALA A 406 -8.16 18.75 -8.23
C ALA A 406 -8.76 17.41 -7.79
N LEU A 407 -9.17 17.31 -6.51
CA LEU A 407 -9.86 16.12 -6.00
C LEU A 407 -11.18 15.85 -6.74
N LEU A 408 -11.94 16.89 -7.06
CA LEU A 408 -13.20 16.78 -7.79
C LEU A 408 -12.96 16.30 -9.24
N CYS A 409 -11.95 16.85 -9.92
CA CYS A 409 -11.58 16.41 -11.27
C CYS A 409 -11.09 14.95 -11.29
N GLU A 410 -10.31 14.52 -10.30
CA GLU A 410 -9.84 13.14 -10.17
C GLU A 410 -10.97 12.14 -9.89
N GLU A 411 -11.96 12.56 -9.10
CA GLU A 411 -13.14 11.75 -8.75
C GLU A 411 -14.06 11.55 -9.95
N LEU A 412 -14.38 12.64 -10.65
CA LEU A 412 -15.24 12.63 -11.84
C LEU A 412 -14.54 12.16 -13.12
N LYS A 413 -13.22 11.98 -13.09
CA LYS A 413 -12.38 11.71 -14.27
C LYS A 413 -12.60 12.73 -15.40
N ALA A 414 -12.89 13.97 -15.02
CA ALA A 414 -13.25 15.04 -15.94
C ALA A 414 -12.79 16.41 -15.44
N GLU A 415 -12.56 17.33 -16.37
CA GLU A 415 -12.32 18.76 -16.12
C GLU A 415 -13.53 19.59 -16.60
N PRO A 416 -13.73 20.82 -16.06
CA PRO A 416 -14.72 21.75 -16.60
C PRO A 416 -14.54 21.99 -18.10
N TRP A 417 -15.63 22.27 -18.80
CA TRP A 417 -15.62 22.46 -20.25
C TRP A 417 -14.58 23.50 -20.69
N ASN A 418 -13.70 23.10 -21.61
CA ASN A 418 -12.60 23.91 -22.13
C ASN A 418 -11.71 24.51 -21.01
N SER A 419 -11.44 23.70 -19.98
CA SER A 419 -10.51 24.06 -18.90
C SER A 419 -9.18 24.59 -19.46
N GLY A 420 -8.78 25.77 -18.98
CA GLY A 420 -7.60 26.50 -19.46
C GLY A 420 -7.78 27.29 -20.77
N GLY A 421 -8.98 27.30 -21.35
CA GLY A 421 -9.39 28.17 -22.47
C GLY A 421 -8.73 27.88 -23.82
N ARG A 422 -7.93 26.81 -23.94
CA ARG A 422 -7.05 26.55 -25.09
C ARG A 422 -7.42 25.31 -25.90
N ARG A 423 -8.51 24.62 -25.56
CA ARG A 423 -8.90 23.35 -26.19
C ARG A 423 -9.79 23.53 -27.42
N VAL A 424 -10.39 24.71 -27.58
CA VAL A 424 -11.30 25.03 -28.69
C VAL A 424 -10.76 26.20 -29.50
N ALA A 425 -10.77 26.07 -30.82
CA ALA A 425 -10.43 27.15 -31.74
C ALA A 425 -11.38 27.15 -32.95
N TRP A 426 -11.46 28.29 -33.64
CA TRP A 426 -12.13 28.38 -34.94
C TRP A 426 -11.40 27.55 -36.00
N TYR A 427 -12.15 26.86 -36.89
CA TYR A 427 -11.58 25.98 -37.90
C TYR A 427 -11.81 26.50 -39.33
N PRO A 428 -10.97 27.45 -39.82
CA PRO A 428 -11.19 28.10 -41.12
C PRO A 428 -11.12 27.15 -42.32
N GLU A 429 -10.27 26.12 -42.28
CA GLU A 429 -10.14 25.16 -43.39
C GLU A 429 -11.41 24.31 -43.53
N ALA A 430 -11.98 23.83 -42.42
CA ALA A 430 -13.24 23.10 -42.44
C ALA A 430 -14.42 23.97 -42.91
N VAL A 431 -14.37 25.27 -42.60
CA VAL A 431 -15.36 26.26 -43.04
C VAL A 431 -15.27 26.49 -44.55
N ALA A 432 -14.05 26.60 -45.10
CA ALA A 432 -13.84 26.70 -46.54
C ALA A 432 -14.41 25.46 -47.27
N SER A 433 -14.14 24.27 -46.74
CA SER A 433 -14.71 23.02 -47.24
C SER A 433 -16.24 23.00 -47.20
N ALA A 434 -16.82 23.43 -46.08
CA ALA A 434 -18.26 23.52 -45.93
C ALA A 434 -18.89 24.48 -46.94
N LYS A 435 -18.27 25.64 -47.20
CA LYS A 435 -18.75 26.59 -48.21
C LYS A 435 -18.79 25.98 -49.61
N THR A 436 -17.77 25.19 -49.98
CA THR A 436 -17.74 24.51 -51.29
C THR A 436 -18.88 23.50 -51.42
N VAL A 437 -19.11 22.70 -50.38
CA VAL A 437 -20.17 21.69 -50.35
C VAL A 437 -21.57 22.33 -50.37
N VAL A 438 -21.83 23.33 -49.52
CA VAL A 438 -23.12 24.04 -49.46
C VAL A 438 -23.44 24.70 -50.81
N ARG A 439 -22.44 25.31 -51.46
CA ARG A 439 -22.61 25.92 -52.78
C ARG A 439 -22.92 24.89 -53.86
N ALA A 440 -22.34 23.69 -53.78
CA ALA A 440 -22.65 22.59 -54.70
C ALA A 440 -24.10 22.10 -54.57
N CYS A 441 -24.71 22.28 -53.40
CA CYS A 441 -26.15 22.06 -53.19
C CYS A 441 -27.04 23.22 -53.67
N GLY A 442 -26.47 24.29 -54.24
CA GLY A 442 -27.23 25.46 -54.69
C GLY A 442 -27.72 26.37 -53.55
N LEU A 443 -27.22 26.18 -52.33
CA LEU A 443 -27.66 26.90 -51.14
C LEU A 443 -26.74 28.09 -50.80
N ASN A 444 -27.26 29.03 -50.02
CA ASN A 444 -26.53 30.23 -49.60
C ASN A 444 -25.62 29.94 -48.39
N THR A 445 -24.31 30.05 -48.57
CA THR A 445 -23.29 29.71 -47.56
C THR A 445 -23.37 30.50 -46.26
N ASP A 446 -23.98 31.69 -46.29
CA ASP A 446 -24.01 32.59 -45.14
C ASP A 446 -25.28 32.41 -44.30
N MET A 447 -26.33 31.78 -44.83
CA MET A 447 -27.62 31.64 -44.16
C MET A 447 -27.98 30.18 -43.86
N THR A 448 -27.49 29.24 -44.67
CA THR A 448 -27.84 27.83 -44.57
C THR A 448 -27.39 27.21 -43.23
N THR A 449 -28.32 26.58 -42.54
CA THR A 449 -28.09 25.85 -41.29
C THR A 449 -27.74 24.39 -41.54
N ALA A 450 -27.17 23.73 -40.54
CA ALA A 450 -26.93 22.28 -40.61
C ALA A 450 -28.24 21.49 -40.80
N ARG A 451 -29.36 22.01 -40.30
CA ARG A 451 -30.69 21.41 -40.48
C ARG A 451 -31.18 21.54 -41.91
N ASP A 452 -31.00 22.70 -42.53
CA ASP A 452 -31.36 22.89 -43.95
C ASP A 452 -30.62 21.89 -44.86
N MET A 453 -29.34 21.64 -44.56
CA MET A 453 -28.55 20.63 -45.28
C MET A 453 -29.04 19.20 -45.03
N ASP A 454 -29.53 18.91 -43.83
CA ASP A 454 -30.13 17.61 -43.50
C ASP A 454 -31.46 17.41 -44.22
N ASP A 455 -32.29 18.45 -44.26
CA ASP A 455 -33.61 18.44 -44.92
C ASP A 455 -33.48 18.31 -46.44
N VAL A 456 -32.45 18.91 -47.05
CA VAL A 456 -32.13 18.70 -48.47
C VAL A 456 -31.70 17.25 -48.72
N GLY A 457 -30.99 16.62 -47.79
CA GLY A 457 -30.62 15.22 -47.89
C GLY A 457 -29.78 14.86 -49.12
N ALA A 458 -29.14 15.81 -49.80
CA ALA A 458 -28.49 15.53 -51.08
C ALA A 458 -27.27 14.60 -50.93
N TRP A 459 -27.12 13.71 -51.90
CA TRP A 459 -25.87 13.00 -52.14
C TRP A 459 -24.96 13.81 -53.05
N LEU A 460 -23.68 13.85 -52.70
CA LEU A 460 -22.67 14.64 -53.40
C LEU A 460 -21.53 13.73 -53.87
N GLU A 461 -21.14 13.89 -55.12
CA GLU A 461 -20.00 13.23 -55.71
C GLU A 461 -18.78 14.17 -55.75
N CYS A 462 -17.62 13.66 -55.32
CA CYS A 462 -16.35 14.30 -55.63
C CYS A 462 -15.85 13.85 -57.00
N VAL A 463 -16.00 14.71 -58.01
CA VAL A 463 -15.68 14.39 -59.41
C VAL A 463 -14.19 14.12 -59.62
N ARG A 464 -13.33 14.72 -58.79
CA ARG A 464 -11.86 14.54 -58.86
C ARG A 464 -11.37 13.20 -58.29
N CYS A 465 -12.12 12.60 -57.39
CA CYS A 465 -11.74 11.36 -56.71
C CYS A 465 -12.32 10.11 -57.36
N ALA A 466 -13.04 10.25 -58.48
CA ALA A 466 -13.54 9.12 -59.25
C ALA A 466 -12.40 8.21 -59.71
N HIS A 467 -12.49 6.91 -59.41
CA HIS A 467 -11.48 5.91 -59.73
C HIS A 467 -11.99 4.96 -60.82
N LYS A 468 -11.13 4.60 -61.77
CA LYS A 468 -11.51 3.71 -62.89
C LYS A 468 -12.03 2.34 -62.44
N GLU A 469 -11.47 1.80 -61.36
CA GLU A 469 -11.83 0.47 -60.82
C GLU A 469 -12.78 0.52 -59.61
N ARG A 470 -12.76 1.60 -58.81
CA ARG A 470 -13.55 1.70 -57.57
C ARG A 470 -14.83 2.53 -57.75
N GLY A 471 -15.02 3.09 -58.95
CA GLY A 471 -16.19 3.89 -59.29
C GLY A 471 -16.16 5.30 -58.71
N ARG A 472 -17.36 5.89 -58.63
CA ARG A 472 -17.61 7.26 -58.19
C ARG A 472 -17.51 7.36 -56.67
N THR A 473 -16.95 8.45 -56.15
CA THR A 473 -16.86 8.68 -54.71
C THR A 473 -17.98 9.61 -54.27
N VAL A 474 -18.94 9.06 -53.52
CA VAL A 474 -20.18 9.76 -53.15
C VAL A 474 -20.34 9.82 -51.63
N PHE A 475 -20.88 10.93 -51.13
CA PHE A 475 -21.02 11.20 -49.71
C PHE A 475 -22.27 12.02 -49.41
N ARG A 476 -22.85 11.83 -48.23
CA ARG A 476 -23.73 12.83 -47.60
C ARG A 476 -22.90 14.04 -47.16
N TRP A 477 -23.53 15.21 -47.04
CA TRP A 477 -22.86 16.50 -46.89
C TRP A 477 -21.79 16.55 -45.76
N ARG A 478 -22.05 15.98 -44.57
CA ARG A 478 -21.04 15.95 -43.48
C ARG A 478 -19.79 15.15 -43.83
N LYS A 479 -19.95 14.02 -44.52
CA LYS A 479 -18.83 13.19 -44.99
C LYS A 479 -18.14 13.85 -46.19
N ALA A 480 -18.90 14.56 -47.03
CA ALA A 480 -18.34 15.37 -48.11
C ALA A 480 -17.41 16.46 -47.55
N ILE A 481 -17.80 17.16 -46.47
CA ILE A 481 -16.93 18.15 -45.80
C ILE A 481 -15.64 17.50 -45.29
N LEU A 482 -15.72 16.34 -44.63
CA LEU A 482 -14.53 15.63 -44.13
C LEU A 482 -13.59 15.20 -45.27
N HIS A 483 -14.15 14.77 -46.40
CA HIS A 483 -13.39 14.42 -47.59
C HIS A 483 -12.76 15.67 -48.24
N ASP A 484 -13.53 16.74 -48.37
CA ASP A 484 -13.07 18.01 -48.91
C ASP A 484 -11.94 18.63 -48.08
N LEU A 485 -11.99 18.46 -46.75
CA LEU A 485 -10.95 18.93 -45.86
C LEU A 485 -9.58 18.30 -46.19
N TYR A 486 -9.55 17.04 -46.66
CA TYR A 486 -8.32 16.44 -47.17
C TYR A 486 -7.79 17.15 -48.43
N HIS A 487 -8.68 17.62 -49.31
CA HIS A 487 -8.30 18.41 -50.48
C HIS A 487 -7.72 19.77 -50.06
N VAL A 488 -8.44 20.50 -49.20
CA VAL A 488 -8.00 21.80 -48.69
C VAL A 488 -6.64 21.70 -47.98
N LEU A 489 -6.44 20.70 -47.12
CA LEU A 489 -5.19 20.50 -46.39
C LEU A 489 -4.03 20.03 -47.30
N SER A 490 -4.32 19.35 -48.41
CA SER A 490 -3.32 18.95 -49.40
C SER A 490 -3.03 20.02 -50.45
N GLY A 491 -3.72 21.16 -50.40
CA GLY A 491 -3.61 22.23 -51.40
C GLY A 491 -4.20 21.85 -52.76
N SER A 492 -5.05 20.81 -52.82
CA SER A 492 -5.76 20.43 -54.04
C SER A 492 -7.18 21.00 -54.04
N GLU A 493 -7.68 21.44 -55.20
CA GLU A 493 -9.09 21.82 -55.28
C GLU A 493 -9.96 20.57 -55.37
N SER A 494 -11.16 20.64 -54.82
CA SER A 494 -12.22 19.65 -55.00
C SER A 494 -13.20 20.13 -56.07
N LYS A 495 -14.03 19.21 -56.58
CA LYS A 495 -15.17 19.56 -57.42
C LYS A 495 -16.36 18.68 -57.03
N TRP A 496 -17.38 19.32 -56.47
CA TRP A 496 -18.58 18.65 -55.98
C TRP A 496 -19.74 18.80 -56.96
N ARG A 497 -20.53 17.73 -57.10
CA ARG A 497 -21.74 17.69 -57.91
C ARG A 497 -22.81 16.89 -57.17
N MET A 498 -24.05 17.38 -57.14
CA MET A 498 -25.18 16.59 -56.64
C MET A 498 -25.47 15.42 -57.57
N LEU A 499 -25.75 14.26 -56.99
CA LEU A 499 -26.19 13.09 -57.76
C LEU A 499 -27.64 13.25 -58.24
N GLY A 500 -27.95 12.64 -59.38
CA GLY A 500 -29.33 12.55 -59.87
C GLY A 500 -30.08 11.39 -59.21
N ASP A 501 -31.40 11.38 -59.36
CA ASP A 501 -32.31 10.50 -58.61
C ASP A 501 -31.99 9.00 -58.74
N GLU A 502 -31.64 8.53 -59.95
CA GLU A 502 -31.29 7.12 -60.19
C GLU A 502 -30.01 6.68 -59.44
N ASP A 503 -29.04 7.58 -59.27
CA ASP A 503 -27.79 7.27 -58.59
C ASP A 503 -27.93 7.34 -57.05
N VAL A 504 -28.94 8.05 -56.55
CA VAL A 504 -29.21 8.20 -55.11
C VAL A 504 -29.65 6.86 -54.52
N GLU A 505 -30.54 6.13 -55.18
CA GLU A 505 -31.03 4.83 -54.72
C GLU A 505 -29.88 3.79 -54.59
N ALA A 506 -28.94 3.83 -55.54
CA ALA A 506 -27.75 2.99 -55.49
C ALA A 506 -26.82 3.36 -54.32
N ALA A 507 -26.67 4.66 -54.04
CA ALA A 507 -25.86 5.16 -52.94
C ALA A 507 -26.47 4.81 -51.56
N GLU A 508 -27.80 4.89 -51.42
CA GLU A 508 -28.51 4.51 -50.19
C GLU A 508 -28.40 3.01 -49.92
N THR A 509 -28.58 2.17 -50.94
CA THR A 509 -28.43 0.72 -50.82
C THR A 509 -27.02 0.30 -50.39
N LEU A 510 -25.99 1.03 -50.84
CA LEU A 510 -24.60 0.81 -50.41
C LEU A 510 -24.36 1.24 -48.96
N GLN A 511 -24.91 2.40 -48.56
CA GLN A 511 -24.80 2.90 -47.19
C GLN A 511 -25.37 1.88 -46.19
N ASP A 512 -26.56 1.33 -46.46
CA ASP A 512 -27.23 0.35 -45.60
C ASP A 512 -26.43 -0.95 -45.46
N LYS A 513 -25.77 -1.41 -46.53
CA LYS A 513 -24.87 -2.57 -46.49
C LYS A 513 -23.61 -2.30 -45.66
N THR A 514 -23.03 -1.10 -45.75
CA THR A 514 -21.91 -0.70 -44.88
C THR A 514 -22.32 -0.52 -43.41
N TYR A 515 -23.54 -0.04 -43.13
CA TYR A 515 -24.05 0.04 -41.76
C TYR A 515 -24.34 -1.35 -41.16
N ALA A 516 -24.81 -2.31 -41.96
CA ALA A 516 -24.97 -3.70 -41.53
C ALA A 516 -23.63 -4.41 -41.21
N THR A 517 -22.50 -3.91 -41.72
CA THR A 517 -21.17 -4.50 -41.55
C THR A 517 -20.25 -3.73 -40.60
N SER A 518 -20.67 -2.57 -40.08
CA SER A 518 -19.85 -1.75 -39.18
C SER A 518 -20.53 -1.47 -37.84
N CYS A 519 -20.61 -2.51 -36.99
CA CYS A 519 -20.61 -2.32 -35.54
C CYS A 519 -19.30 -2.83 -34.93
N PRO A 520 -18.25 -1.99 -34.84
CA PRO A 520 -17.19 -2.14 -33.87
C PRO A 520 -17.24 -0.94 -32.90
N MET A 521 -18.24 -0.92 -32.02
CA MET A 521 -18.20 -0.08 -30.81
C MET A 521 -17.55 -0.90 -29.69
N ARG A 522 -16.22 -0.82 -29.56
CA ARG A 522 -15.43 -0.91 -28.31
C ARG A 522 -13.93 -0.95 -28.65
N GLY A 523 -13.24 0.10 -28.22
CA GLY A 523 -11.78 0.23 -28.14
C GLY A 523 -11.47 1.35 -27.18
#